data_AF-A0A9E3DSW2-F1
#
_entry.id   AF-A0A9E3DSW2-F1
#
_cell.length_a   1.000
_cell.length_b   1.000
_cell.length_c   1.000
_cell.angle_alpha   90.00
_cell.angle_beta   90.00
_cell.angle_gamma   90.00
#
_symmetry.space_group_name_H-M   'P 1'
#
loop_
_entity.id
_entity.type
_entity.pdbx_description
1 polymer ?
#
loop_
_entity_poly.entity_id
_entity_poly.type
_entity_poly.pdbx_seq_one_letter_code
_entity_poly.pdbx_strand_id
1 'polypeptide(L)' 'MADELKGKKIAILAADGVEEIEYRKPREAVEKAGGQVELISLKPGEIQAMNHDIASLLPSFRSTRWSLTPPLTTTTG' A
#
# COMPACT_ATOMS: atom_id res chain seq x y z
N MET A 1 -3.69 -3.77 27.24
CA MET A 1 -4.01 -5.03 26.52
C MET A 1 -2.81 -5.42 25.66
N ALA A 2 -1.69 -5.74 26.30
CA ALA A 2 -0.61 -6.48 25.66
C ALA A 2 -0.65 -7.87 26.29
N ASP A 3 -0.49 -8.94 25.50
CA ASP A 3 -0.48 -10.36 25.93
C ASP A 3 -1.77 -11.19 25.79
N GLU A 4 -2.85 -10.69 25.17
CA GLU A 4 -4.06 -11.50 24.95
C GLU A 4 -3.82 -12.77 24.12
N LEU A 5 -2.87 -12.72 23.19
CA LEU A 5 -2.50 -13.84 22.33
C LEU A 5 -1.15 -14.46 22.70
N LYS A 6 -0.62 -14.17 23.89
CA LYS A 6 0.69 -14.67 24.31
C LYS A 6 0.72 -16.20 24.30
N GLY A 7 1.76 -16.73 23.64
CA GLY A 7 1.95 -18.18 23.48
C GLY A 7 0.99 -18.83 22.48
N LYS A 8 0.16 -18.05 21.76
CA LYS A 8 -0.66 -18.55 20.66
C LYS A 8 0.06 -18.36 19.33
N LYS A 9 -0.12 -19.34 18.44
CA LYS A 9 0.31 -19.30 17.05
C LYS A 9 -0.92 -19.25 16.16
N ILE A 10 -1.01 -18.24 15.30
CA ILE A 10 -2.15 -17.99 14.42
C ILE A 10 -1.71 -18.25 12.98
N ALA A 11 -2.38 -19.18 12.32
CA ALA A 11 -2.18 -19.42 10.90
C ALA A 11 -3.02 -18.44 10.08
N ILE A 12 -2.40 -17.77 9.12
CA ILE A 12 -3.07 -16.97 8.10
C ILE A 12 -2.91 -17.71 6.77
N LEU A 13 -4.01 -18.13 6.18
CA LEU A 13 -4.03 -18.76 4.86
C LEU A 13 -4.15 -17.67 3.78
N ALA A 14 -3.17 -17.58 2.90
CA ALA A 14 -3.22 -16.68 1.74
C ALA A 14 -2.55 -17.29 0.51
N ALA A 15 -2.93 -16.80 -0.67
CA ALA A 15 -2.43 -17.24 -1.97
C ALA A 15 -1.98 -16.02 -2.80
N ASP A 16 -1.48 -16.28 -4.01
CA ASP A 16 -1.18 -15.21 -4.96
C ASP A 16 -2.42 -14.35 -5.23
N GLY A 17 -2.23 -13.03 -5.27
CA GLY A 17 -3.30 -12.05 -5.47
C GLY A 17 -3.96 -11.54 -4.18
N VAL A 18 -3.51 -11.96 -3.00
CA VAL A 18 -3.99 -11.40 -1.72
C VAL A 18 -3.72 -9.90 -1.66
N GLU A 19 -4.69 -9.08 -1.26
CA GLU A 19 -4.46 -7.65 -1.03
C GLU A 19 -3.51 -7.45 0.16
N GLU A 20 -2.43 -6.70 -0.03
CA GLU A 20 -1.35 -6.55 0.95
C GLU A 20 -1.88 -6.04 2.30
N ILE A 21 -2.81 -5.09 2.25
CA ILE A 21 -3.37 -4.48 3.45
C ILE A 21 -4.20 -5.46 4.28
N GLU A 22 -4.84 -6.42 3.62
CA GLU A 22 -5.66 -7.45 4.26
C GLU A 22 -4.81 -8.53 4.93
N TYR A 23 -3.56 -8.71 4.48
CA TYR A 23 -2.59 -9.55 5.19
C TYR A 23 -1.87 -8.78 6.30
N ARG A 24 -1.36 -7.59 6.00
CA ARG A 24 -0.46 -6.85 6.90
C ARG A 24 -1.16 -6.36 8.17
N LYS A 25 -2.36 -5.77 8.05
CA LYS A 25 -3.07 -5.22 9.22
C LYS A 25 -3.44 -6.31 10.25
N PRO A 26 -4.04 -7.45 9.87
CA PRO A 26 -4.34 -8.51 10.84
C PRO A 26 -3.08 -9.12 11.43
N ARG A 27 -2.03 -9.33 10.63
CA ARG A 27 -0.73 -9.81 11.13
C ARG A 27 -0.17 -8.91 12.23
N GLU A 28 -0.09 -7.60 11.98
CA GLU A 28 0.39 -6.63 12.96
C GLU A 28 -0.46 -6.61 14.24
N ALA A 29 -1.78 -6.77 14.11
CA ALA A 29 -2.68 -6.81 15.26
C ALA A 29 -2.40 -8.04 16.14
N VAL A 30 -2.16 -9.21 15.53
CA VAL A 30 -1.80 -10.44 16.26
C VAL A 30 -0.45 -10.29 16.95
N GLU A 31 0.56 -9.77 16.24
CA GLU A 31 1.90 -9.54 16.79
C GLU A 31 1.88 -8.54 17.95
N LYS A 32 1.12 -7.43 17.83
CA LYS A 32 0.92 -6.45 18.91
C LYS A 32 0.22 -7.03 20.13
N ALA A 33 -0.66 -8.01 19.95
CA ALA A 33 -1.32 -8.74 21.04
C ALA A 33 -0.42 -9.82 21.68
N GLY A 34 0.84 -9.97 21.22
CA GLY A 34 1.80 -10.95 21.74
C GLY A 34 1.70 -12.34 21.11
N GLY A 35 0.91 -12.48 20.04
CA GLY A 35 0.76 -13.72 19.28
C GLY A 35 1.83 -13.87 18.20
N GLN A 36 2.04 -15.10 17.74
CA GLN A 36 2.89 -15.41 16.60
C GLN A 36 2.03 -15.67 15.37
N VAL A 37 2.50 -15.26 14.19
CA VAL A 37 1.80 -15.47 12.91
C VAL A 37 2.59 -16.41 12.02
N GLU A 38 1.88 -17.34 11.38
CA GLU A 38 2.42 -18.22 10.36
C GLU A 38 1.61 -18.08 9.08
N LEU A 39 2.28 -17.74 7.97
CA LEU A 39 1.65 -17.67 6.65
C LEU A 39 1.62 -19.07 6.04
N ILE A 40 0.42 -19.58 5.75
CA ILE A 40 0.19 -20.83 5.04
C ILE A 40 -0.28 -20.49 3.63
N SER A 41 0.22 -21.23 2.63
CA SER A 41 -0.18 -21.06 1.25
C SER A 41 -0.41 -22.39 0.53
N LEU A 42 -0.98 -22.30 -0.67
CA LEU A 42 -1.25 -23.43 -1.56
C LEU A 42 0.03 -24.02 -2.17
N LYS A 43 1.13 -23.25 -2.18
CA LYS A 43 2.44 -23.65 -2.70
C LYS A 43 3.55 -23.27 -1.72
N PRO A 44 4.67 -23.99 -1.70
CA PRO A 44 5.86 -23.57 -0.95
C PRO A 44 6.51 -22.34 -1.59
N GLY A 45 7.30 -21.61 -0.79
CA GLY A 45 8.02 -20.41 -1.25
C GLY A 45 7.23 -19.13 -0.98
N GLU A 46 7.20 -18.25 -1.99
CA GLU A 46 6.61 -16.91 -1.88
C GLU A 46 5.25 -16.83 -2.57
N ILE A 47 4.38 -15.95 -2.06
CA ILE A 47 3.14 -15.53 -2.72
C ILE A 47 3.22 -14.05 -3.08
N GLN A 48 2.64 -13.68 -4.22
CA GLN A 48 2.58 -12.29 -4.64
C GLN A 48 1.34 -11.61 -4.04
N ALA A 49 1.54 -10.60 -3.21
CA ALA A 49 0.45 -9.71 -2.78
C ALA A 49 0.16 -8.64 -3.86
N MET A 50 -1.09 -8.19 -3.92
CA MET A 50 -1.52 -7.04 -4.72
C MET A 50 -1.67 -5.80 -3.85
N ASN A 51 -1.54 -4.64 -4.47
CA ASN A 51 -1.87 -3.37 -3.85
C ASN A 51 -2.80 -2.62 -4.81
N HIS A 52 -4.11 -2.79 -4.67
CA HIS A 52 -5.07 -1.95 -5.37
C HIS A 52 -5.31 -0.64 -4.61
N ASP A 53 -4.37 0.30 -4.77
CA ASP A 53 -4.68 1.70 -4.53
C ASP A 53 -5.68 2.15 -5.62
N ILE A 54 -6.96 2.26 -5.26
CA ILE A 54 -7.96 2.95 -6.09
C ILE A 54 -7.62 4.44 -6.09
N ALA A 55 -6.62 4.81 -6.89
CA ALA A 55 -6.48 6.12 -7.50
C ALA A 55 -6.95 6.06 -8.96
N SER A 56 -8.01 5.29 -9.23
CA SER A 56 -8.65 5.21 -10.55
C SER A 56 -9.88 6.10 -10.71
N LEU A 57 -10.09 7.09 -9.82
CA LEU A 57 -11.08 8.14 -10.03
C LEU A 57 -10.50 9.52 -9.73
N LEU A 58 -9.63 10.03 -10.61
CA LEU A 58 -9.75 11.38 -11.19
C LEU A 58 -8.75 11.54 -12.37
N PRO A 59 -9.16 11.38 -13.64
CA PRO A 59 -8.52 12.12 -14.72
C PRO A 59 -9.24 13.47 -14.83
N SER A 60 -8.75 14.48 -14.13
CA SER A 60 -9.21 15.86 -14.30
C SER A 60 -8.00 16.79 -14.25
N PHE A 61 -7.35 16.91 -15.40
CA PHE A 61 -6.76 18.14 -15.92
C PHE A 61 -7.00 19.37 -15.03
N ARG A 62 -5.97 19.82 -14.30
CA ARG A 62 -5.80 21.25 -14.02
C ARG A 62 -4.56 21.72 -14.74
N SER A 63 -4.81 22.27 -15.93
CA SER A 63 -3.96 23.25 -16.59
C SER A 63 -3.58 24.34 -15.59
N THR A 64 -2.45 24.20 -14.91
CA THR A 64 -1.69 25.37 -14.47
C THR A 64 -0.73 25.69 -15.60
N ARG A 65 -1.25 26.43 -16.58
CA ARG A 65 -0.48 27.12 -17.60
C ARG A 65 0.63 27.90 -16.89
N TRP A 66 1.86 27.42 -16.98
CA TRP A 66 3.02 28.25 -16.70
C TRP A 66 3.03 29.35 -17.75
N SER A 67 2.62 30.54 -17.36
CA SER A 67 2.77 31.74 -18.18
C SER A 67 4.26 32.03 -18.32
N LEU A 68 4.89 31.46 -19.36
CA LEU A 68 6.12 32.00 -19.91
C LEU A 68 5.76 33.37 -20.50
N THR A 69 6.01 34.44 -19.75
CA THR A 69 6.12 35.77 -20.35
C THR A 69 7.36 35.75 -21.26
N PRO A 70 7.21 35.98 -22.58
CA PRO A 70 8.37 36.18 -23.45
C PRO A 70 9.03 37.53 -23.10
N PRO A 71 10.35 37.69 -23.31
CA PRO A 71 11.01 38.96 -23.13
C PRO A 71 10.50 39.95 -24.18
N LEU A 72 10.11 41.16 -23.74
CA LEU A 72 9.88 42.27 -24.66
C LEU A 72 11.24 42.71 -25.23
N THR A 73 11.48 42.39 -26.48
CA THR A 73 12.44 43.07 -27.34
C THR A 73 11.77 44.26 -28.01
N THR A 74 12.22 45.48 -27.70
CA THR A 74 12.01 46.66 -28.55
C THR A 74 13.23 47.58 -28.53
N THR A 75 14.07 47.40 -29.55
CA THR A 75 14.68 48.41 -30.45
C THR A 75 14.41 49.90 -30.21
N THR A 76 15.52 50.65 -30.13
CA THR A 76 15.83 52.00 -30.65
C THR A 76 15.07 53.24 -30.13
N GLY A 77 15.89 54.16 -29.64
CA GLY A 77 15.64 55.57 -29.40
C GLY A 77 16.87 56.20 -28.75
#